data_AF-A0A947IID9-F1
#
_entry.id   AF-A0A947IID9-F1
#
_cell.length_a   1.000
_cell.length_b   1.000
_cell.length_c   1.000
_cell.angle_alpha   90.00
_cell.angle_beta   90.00
_cell.angle_gamma   90.00
#
_symmetry.space_group_name_H-M   'P 1'
#
loop_
_entity.id
_entity.type
_entity.pdbx_description
1 polymer ?
#
loop_
_entity_poly.entity_id
_entity_poly.type
_entity_poly.pdbx_seq_one_letter_code
_entity_poly.pdbx_strand_id
1 'polypeptide(L)' 'NMRMNLDLDSRMGRDGYAVFGNVIEGQNIVRDIAMSSTHSAGGMEDVPVEPILIISTTLK' A
#
# COMPACT_ATOMS: atom_id res chain seq x y z
N ASN A 1 -8.31 -1.85 -4.00
CA ASN A 1 -8.60 -0.50 -4.55
C ASN A 1 -7.29 0.28 -4.66
N MET A 2 -6.79 0.56 -5.87
CA MET A 2 -5.51 1.28 -6.11
C MET A 2 -5.71 2.56 -6.95
N ARG A 3 -6.91 3.13 -6.92
CA ARG A 3 -7.25 4.34 -7.68
C ARG A 3 -7.07 5.58 -6.78
N MET A 4 -7.82 6.64 -7.02
CA MET A 4 -7.83 7.81 -6.16
C MET A 4 -8.60 7.50 -4.87
N ASN A 5 -7.91 7.61 -3.74
CA ASN A 5 -8.47 7.45 -2.40
C ASN A 5 -8.66 8.82 -1.76
N LEU A 6 -9.51 9.65 -2.35
CA LEU A 6 -9.74 11.03 -1.92
C LEU A 6 -10.22 11.13 -0.46
N ASP A 7 -10.76 10.05 0.10
CA ASP A 7 -11.17 10.00 1.51
C ASP A 7 -10.02 10.02 2.51
N LEU A 8 -8.79 9.79 2.03
CA LEU A 8 -7.57 9.93 2.83
C LEU A 8 -7.02 11.37 2.80
N ASP A 9 -7.56 12.24 1.95
CA ASP A 9 -7.13 13.64 1.87
C ASP A 9 -7.56 14.43 3.11
N SER A 10 -6.75 15.42 3.49
CA SER A 10 -7.07 16.34 4.58
C SER A 10 -8.33 17.16 4.24
N ARG A 11 -9.25 17.26 5.19
CA ARG A 11 -10.49 18.04 5.08
C ARG A 11 -10.78 18.76 6.39
N MET A 12 -11.76 19.67 6.39
CA MET A 12 -12.17 20.35 7.62
C MET A 12 -12.54 19.32 8.70
N GLY A 13 -11.81 19.32 9.82
CA GLY A 13 -11.99 18.39 10.93
C GLY A 13 -11.37 16.99 10.74
N ARG A 14 -10.55 16.76 9.70
CA ARG A 14 -9.78 15.54 9.48
C ARG A 14 -8.41 15.84 8.86
N ASP A 15 -7.34 15.46 9.54
CA ASP A 15 -5.98 15.72 9.08
C ASP A 15 -5.58 14.94 7.81
N GLY A 16 -6.20 13.79 7.57
CA GLY A 16 -5.87 12.93 6.42
C GLY A 16 -4.49 12.26 6.54
N TYR A 17 -3.93 11.83 5.41
CA TYR A 17 -2.62 11.18 5.33
C TYR A 17 -1.67 11.98 4.44
N ALA A 18 -0.47 12.27 4.95
CA ALA A 18 0.52 13.05 4.25
C ALA A 18 1.12 12.27 3.06
N VAL A 19 0.98 12.80 1.85
CA VAL A 19 1.65 12.30 0.64
C VAL A 19 3.07 12.86 0.61
N PHE A 20 4.08 11.98 0.58
CA PHE A 20 5.51 12.36 0.57
C PHE A 20 6.27 11.90 -0.70
N GLY A 21 5.58 11.25 -1.64
CA GLY A 21 6.20 10.79 -2.88
C GLY A 21 5.24 10.00 -3.76
N ASN A 22 5.72 9.64 -4.94
CA ASN A 22 5.01 8.81 -5.90
C ASN A 22 5.95 7.73 -6.47
N VAL A 23 5.36 6.63 -6.92
CA VAL A 23 6.10 5.57 -7.62
C VAL A 23 6.40 6.07 -9.04
N ILE A 24 7.67 6.11 -9.42
CA ILE A 24 8.11 6.51 -10.78
C ILE A 24 8.36 5.31 -11.70
N GLU A 25 8.60 4.13 -11.12
CA GLU A 25 8.88 2.88 -11.84
C GLU A 25 8.34 1.69 -11.04
N GLY A 26 7.96 0.59 -11.71
CA GLY A 26 7.49 -0.63 -11.04
C GLY A 26 6.03 -0.60 -10.60
N GLN A 27 5.20 0.29 -11.16
CA GLN A 27 3.78 0.37 -10.82
C GLN A 27 3.01 -0.93 -11.13
N ASN A 28 3.45 -1.73 -12.10
CA ASN A 28 2.91 -3.08 -12.35
C ASN A 28 3.20 -4.04 -11.18
N ILE A 29 4.41 -4.01 -10.61
CA ILE A 29 4.77 -4.83 -9.46
C ILE A 29 3.88 -4.49 -8.27
N VAL A 30 3.64 -3.20 -8.02
CA VAL A 30 2.70 -2.74 -6.98
C VAL A 30 1.29 -3.32 -7.20
N ARG A 31 0.84 -3.42 -8.46
CA ARG A 31 -0.46 -4.00 -8.79
C ARG A 31 -0.50 -5.51 -8.53
N ASP A 32 0.57 -6.21 -8.86
CA ASP A 32 0.67 -7.66 -8.65
C ASP A 32 0.61 -7.99 -7.15
N ILE A 33 1.33 -7.22 -6.32
CA ILE A 33 1.29 -7.33 -4.85
C ILE A 33 -0.14 -7.15 -4.33
N ALA A 34 -0.85 -6.13 -4.81
CA ALA A 34 -2.21 -5.82 -4.37
C ALA A 34 -3.27 -6.85 -4.80
N MET A 35 -2.96 -7.74 -5.75
CA MET A 35 -3.82 -8.84 -6.18
C MET A 35 -3.43 -10.19 -5.55
N SER A 36 -2.38 -10.22 -4.72
CA SER A 36 -1.93 -11.44 -4.06
C SER A 36 -3.03 -12.05 -3.18
N SER A 37 -3.06 -13.38 -3.08
CA SER A 37 -4.04 -14.07 -2.24
C SER A 37 -3.78 -13.79 -0.76
N THR A 38 -4.84 -13.50 -0.01
CA THR A 38 -4.76 -13.14 1.40
C THR A 38 -5.56 -14.11 2.29
N HIS A 39 -5.27 -14.07 3.59
CA HIS A 39 -5.99 -14.76 4.65
C HIS A 39 -6.01 -13.91 5.93
N SER A 40 -6.77 -14.34 6.94
CA SER A 40 -6.76 -13.71 8.26
C SER A 40 -5.70 -14.37 9.14
N ALA A 41 -4.85 -13.57 9.79
CA ALA A 41 -3.80 -14.05 10.68
C ALA A 41 -3.63 -13.12 11.89
N GLY A 42 -3.60 -13.69 13.10
CA GLY A 42 -3.30 -12.94 14.32
C GLY A 42 -4.27 -11.77 14.62
N GLY A 43 -5.54 -11.89 14.21
CA GLY A 43 -6.53 -10.81 14.33
C GLY A 43 -6.43 -9.73 13.25
N MET A 44 -5.52 -9.86 12.30
CA MET A 44 -5.43 -9.02 11.11
C MET A 44 -6.13 -9.72 9.94
N GLU A 45 -6.85 -8.95 9.13
CA GLU A 45 -7.40 -9.37 7.85
C GLU A 45 -6.46 -8.97 6.70
N ASP A 46 -6.68 -9.52 5.51
CA ASP A 46 -5.92 -9.20 4.29
C ASP A 46 -4.40 -9.44 4.35
N VAL A 47 -3.95 -10.44 5.13
CA VAL A 47 -2.54 -10.83 5.22
C VAL A 47 -2.18 -11.75 4.05
N PRO A 48 -1.13 -11.46 3.24
CA PRO A 48 -0.72 -12.33 2.14
C PRO A 48 -0.46 -13.79 2.58
N VAL A 49 -0.96 -14.76 1.80
CA VAL A 49 -0.71 -16.19 2.02
C VAL A 49 0.77 -16.51 1.84
N GLU A 50 1.37 -16.01 0.76
CA GLU A 50 2.81 -16.02 0.55
C GLU A 50 3.39 -14.66 0.97
N PRO A 51 4.34 -14.61 1.93
CA PRO A 51 4.92 -13.35 2.39
C PRO A 51 5.66 -12.60 1.28
N ILE A 52 5.37 -11.30 1.15
CA ILE A 52 6.04 -10.39 0.20
C ILE A 52 7.04 -9.55 0.98
N LEU A 53 8.34 -9.80 0.77
CA LEU A 53 9.42 -9.19 1.55
C LEU A 53 10.09 -8.02 0.83
N ILE A 54 10.34 -6.93 1.56
CA ILE A 54 11.22 -5.85 1.10
C ILE A 54 12.65 -6.24 1.48
N ILE A 55 13.46 -6.62 0.50
CA ILE A 55 14.81 -7.18 0.74
C ILE A 55 15.83 -6.09 1.10
N SER A 56 15.76 -4.93 0.43
CA SER A 56 16.65 -3.80 0.68
C SER A 56 16.03 -2.49 0.20
N THR A 57 16.55 -1.38 0.71
CA THR A 57 16.27 -0.03 0.21
C THR A 57 17.58 0.72 0.07
N THR A 58 17.65 1.65 -0.86
CA THR A 58 18.86 2.45 -1.11
C THR A 58 18.43 3.88 -1.40
N LEU A 59 18.99 4.82 -0.65
CA LEU A 59 18.85 6.24 -0.95
C LEU A 59 19.81 6.57 -2.10
N LYS A 60 19.28 7.28 -3.10
CA LYS A 60 20.10 7.81 -4.20
C LYS A 60 20.99 8.95 -3.72
#